data_AF-A0AAW0DZQ9-F1
#
_entry.id   AF-A0AAW0DZQ9-F1
#
_cell.length_a   1.000
_cell.length_b   1.000
_cell.length_c   1.000
_cell.angle_alpha   90.00
_cell.angle_beta   90.00
_cell.angle_gamma   90.00
#
_symmetry.space_group_name_H-M   'P 1'
#
loop_
_entity.id
_entity.type
_entity.pdbx_description
1 polymer ?
#
loop_
_entity_poly.entity_id
_entity_poly.type
_entity_poly.pdbx_seq_one_letter_code
_entity_poly.pdbx_strand_id
1 'polypeptide(L)'
;MQLEPHLRLEPHPSARDQCVATQAISPGSRIFSETALVTVLLPSDKGKRCDACYILPNDIQLKKCTGCASFWYCDTACQSAHWVAGHKKICKVFNQSTYSKAFITLENHEKMDSLLLTSLVARIEALKLSFEDPSSPLNSFMSLLPGSLSSVPPPILTQTSLSEDCINSLYRRFGNNNFSVHSHFSTYAHGIFPSASRLFNHSCVPNAAAKYLITSGKSVMMEVVALRPISAGEEITLPYIDPALLQTRRTVFQMTYGFTCRCPSCIFLNSIGVIPEPPKAPEEMKKLSKHLRDFVASNGDITPTVLGVSDSNLLPSELRCVFHESFLSSLSEDFSKAAHDGPYDIALEYGATLTALYQLIYPPNYPQIGLHLLEMAKVAWNRIVVSDSHDQSLMQQMSAYLSKAEKILVAVLGKEGDQSNGPWKEIETLKAILIEEGHDLAKA
;
A
#
# COMPACT_ATOMS: atom_id res chain seq x y z
N MET A 1 -25.27 -2.47 -3.90
CA MET A 1 -24.32 -2.04 -2.84
C MET A 1 -25.04 -1.19 -1.80
N GLN A 2 -25.08 -1.63 -0.55
CA GLN A 2 -25.53 -0.81 0.57
C GLN A 2 -24.30 -0.06 1.12
N LEU A 3 -24.36 1.27 1.12
CA LEU A 3 -23.29 2.11 1.63
C LEU A 3 -23.36 2.21 3.16
N GLU A 4 -22.20 2.43 3.78
CA GLU A 4 -22.16 2.84 5.19
C GLU A 4 -22.92 4.16 5.37
N PRO A 5 -23.66 4.37 6.48
CA PRO A 5 -24.50 5.56 6.67
C PRO A 5 -23.75 6.90 6.58
N HIS A 6 -22.45 6.90 6.92
CA HIS A 6 -21.59 8.07 6.87
C HIS A 6 -20.97 8.33 5.48
N LEU A 7 -21.35 7.55 4.45
CA LEU A 7 -20.84 7.66 3.09
C LEU A 7 -21.96 7.92 2.09
N ARG A 8 -21.66 8.75 1.08
CA ARG A 8 -22.57 9.01 -0.05
C ARG A 8 -21.80 9.02 -1.36
N LEU A 9 -22.37 8.43 -2.40
CA LEU A 9 -21.90 8.61 -3.77
C LEU A 9 -22.54 9.84 -4.40
N GLU A 10 -21.74 10.66 -5.05
CA GLU A 10 -22.17 11.83 -5.80
C GLU A 10 -21.54 11.84 -7.19
N PRO A 11 -22.22 12.37 -8.23
CA PRO A 11 -21.59 12.55 -9.54
C PRO A 11 -20.33 13.41 -9.43
N HIS A 12 -19.23 12.97 -10.05
CA HIS A 12 -18.00 13.77 -10.14
C HIS A 12 -17.94 14.47 -11.52
N PRO A 13 -17.49 15.73 -11.60
CA PRO A 13 -17.54 16.51 -12.84
C PRO A 13 -16.68 15.96 -13.99
N SER A 14 -15.60 15.25 -13.67
CA SER A 14 -14.62 14.78 -14.67
C SER A 14 -14.14 13.33 -14.46
N ALA A 15 -14.79 12.59 -13.57
CA ALA A 15 -14.42 11.22 -13.22
C ALA A 15 -15.70 10.43 -12.92
N ARG A 16 -15.57 9.17 -12.51
CA ARG A 16 -16.68 8.42 -11.93
C ARG A 16 -17.19 9.10 -10.66
N ASP A 17 -18.39 8.73 -10.21
CA ASP A 17 -18.96 9.23 -8.95
C ASP A 17 -17.94 9.18 -7.81
N GLN A 18 -17.90 10.25 -7.05
CA GLN A 18 -17.05 10.45 -5.88
C GLN A 18 -17.75 9.94 -4.62
N CYS A 19 -17.01 9.27 -3.74
CA CYS A 19 -17.49 8.93 -2.41
C CYS A 19 -17.15 10.07 -1.45
N VAL A 20 -18.16 10.71 -0.87
CA VAL A 20 -18.01 11.80 0.09
C VAL A 20 -18.42 11.37 1.49
N ALA A 21 -17.82 11.98 2.50
CA ALA A 21 -18.25 11.82 3.88
C ALA A 21 -19.56 12.61 4.12
N THR A 22 -20.57 12.03 4.74
CA THR A 22 -21.81 12.76 5.09
C THR A 22 -21.72 13.49 6.43
N GLN A 23 -20.69 13.19 7.22
CA GLN A 23 -20.37 13.79 8.51
C GLN A 23 -18.84 13.90 8.68
N ALA A 24 -18.39 14.65 9.68
CA ALA A 24 -16.97 14.72 9.99
C ALA A 24 -16.41 13.36 10.44
N ILE A 25 -15.24 12.98 9.93
CA ILE A 25 -14.55 11.73 10.27
C ILE A 25 -13.20 12.07 10.92
N SER A 26 -12.93 11.48 12.08
CA SER A 26 -11.69 11.71 12.82
C SER A 26 -10.55 10.82 12.29
N PRO A 27 -9.27 11.25 12.40
CA PRO A 27 -8.12 10.40 12.08
C PRO A 27 -8.20 9.04 12.78
N GLY A 28 -7.82 7.98 12.06
CA GLY A 28 -7.86 6.59 12.51
C GLY A 28 -9.25 5.95 12.59
N SER A 29 -10.31 6.70 12.30
CA SER A 29 -11.64 6.11 12.17
C SER A 29 -11.68 5.19 10.95
N ARG A 30 -12.29 4.01 11.11
CA ARG A 30 -12.60 3.13 10.00
C ARG A 30 -13.73 3.73 9.16
N ILE A 31 -13.43 4.01 7.90
CA ILE A 31 -14.35 4.57 6.91
C ILE A 31 -15.16 3.45 6.26
N PHE A 32 -14.51 2.35 5.89
CA PHE A 32 -15.09 1.30 5.07
C PHE A 32 -14.37 -0.03 5.31
N SER A 33 -15.07 -1.15 5.09
CA SER A 33 -14.45 -2.46 5.08
C SER A 33 -15.08 -3.38 4.04
N GLU A 34 -14.27 -4.20 3.38
CA GLU A 34 -14.73 -5.18 2.40
C GLU A 34 -13.89 -6.45 2.46
N THR A 35 -14.53 -7.60 2.31
CA THR A 35 -13.82 -8.87 2.12
C THR A 35 -13.50 -9.05 0.64
N ALA A 36 -12.27 -9.47 0.34
CA ALA A 36 -11.84 -9.72 -1.02
C ALA A 36 -12.79 -10.70 -1.75
N LEU A 37 -13.17 -10.35 -2.99
CA LEU A 37 -13.88 -11.28 -3.87
C LEU A 37 -12.97 -12.47 -4.20
N VAL A 38 -11.70 -12.19 -4.52
CA VAL A 38 -10.64 -13.17 -4.78
C VAL A 38 -9.31 -12.58 -4.33
N THR A 39 -8.39 -13.42 -3.84
CA THR A 39 -7.00 -13.06 -3.58
C THR A 39 -6.07 -14.17 -4.09
N VAL A 40 -4.94 -13.80 -4.68
CA VAL A 40 -3.92 -14.74 -5.18
C VAL A 40 -2.54 -14.30 -4.70
N LEU A 41 -1.81 -15.23 -4.08
CA LEU A 41 -0.43 -15.02 -3.64
C LEU A 41 0.50 -14.69 -4.81
N LEU A 42 1.45 -13.79 -4.55
CA LEU A 42 2.60 -13.58 -5.43
C LEU A 42 3.46 -14.85 -5.50
N PRO A 43 4.19 -15.07 -6.62
CA PRO A 43 5.09 -16.21 -6.74
C PRO A 43 6.15 -16.27 -5.64
N SER A 44 6.61 -15.11 -5.15
CA SER A 44 7.57 -14.97 -4.05
C SER A 44 7.08 -15.51 -2.71
N ASP A 45 5.76 -15.64 -2.55
CA ASP A 45 5.08 -16.00 -1.30
C ASP A 45 4.43 -17.38 -1.35
N LYS A 46 4.44 -18.04 -2.53
CA LYS A 46 4.00 -19.42 -2.67
C LYS A 46 4.84 -20.36 -1.82
N GLY A 47 4.16 -21.22 -1.06
CA GLY A 47 4.79 -22.13 -0.10
C GLY A 47 5.30 -21.48 1.18
N LYS A 48 5.32 -20.14 1.27
CA LYS A 48 5.57 -19.40 2.52
C LYS A 48 4.27 -19.09 3.24
N ARG A 49 3.23 -18.70 2.49
CA ARG A 49 1.90 -18.35 3.02
C ARG A 49 0.87 -19.42 2.66
N CYS A 50 -0.17 -19.51 3.49
CA CYS A 50 -1.33 -20.35 3.22
C CYS A 50 -2.13 -19.82 2.02
N ASP A 51 -2.46 -20.66 1.05
CA ASP A 51 -3.25 -20.29 -0.13
C ASP A 51 -4.74 -20.04 0.16
N ALA A 52 -5.22 -20.36 1.37
CA ALA A 52 -6.61 -20.18 1.77
C ALA A 52 -6.83 -18.93 2.63
N CYS A 53 -6.03 -18.78 3.70
CA CYS A 53 -6.16 -17.70 4.67
C CYS A 53 -5.04 -16.66 4.58
N TYR A 54 -4.02 -16.89 3.75
CA TYR A 54 -2.94 -15.95 3.45
C TYR A 54 -1.98 -15.60 4.60
N ILE A 55 -2.18 -16.20 5.77
CA ILE A 55 -1.28 -16.07 6.93
C ILE A 55 0.11 -16.60 6.59
N LEU A 56 1.13 -15.87 7.03
CA LEU A 56 2.51 -16.34 7.17
C LEU A 56 2.65 -17.06 8.53
N PRO A 57 2.77 -18.40 8.56
CA PRO A 57 2.90 -19.12 9.81
C PRO A 57 4.30 -18.91 10.42
N ASN A 58 4.37 -18.73 11.74
CA ASN A 58 5.65 -18.64 12.46
C ASN A 58 6.26 -20.03 12.71
N ASP A 59 5.48 -20.96 13.26
CA ASP A 59 6.00 -22.26 13.76
C ASP A 59 5.29 -23.48 13.14
N ILE A 60 4.46 -23.26 12.11
CA ILE A 60 3.68 -24.33 11.47
C ILE A 60 4.22 -24.56 10.06
N GLN A 61 4.64 -25.80 9.80
CA GLN A 61 4.96 -26.22 8.44
C GLN A 61 3.66 -26.38 7.63
N LEU A 62 3.57 -25.63 6.53
CA LEU A 62 2.40 -25.73 5.64
C LEU A 62 2.31 -27.09 4.96
N LYS A 63 1.08 -27.60 4.85
CA LYS A 63 0.74 -28.85 4.18
C LYS A 63 0.47 -28.61 2.71
N LYS A 64 1.18 -29.34 1.84
CA LYS A 64 0.94 -29.32 0.39
C LYS A 64 -0.38 -30.00 0.05
N CYS A 65 -1.10 -29.45 -0.92
CA CYS A 65 -2.21 -30.13 -1.57
C CYS A 65 -1.69 -31.42 -2.22
N THR A 66 -2.20 -32.57 -1.79
CA THR A 66 -1.77 -33.88 -2.32
C THR A 66 -2.15 -34.10 -3.78
N GLY A 67 -3.16 -33.38 -4.29
CA GLY A 67 -3.61 -33.49 -5.67
C GLY A 67 -2.70 -32.78 -6.68
N CYS A 68 -2.32 -31.54 -6.41
CA CYS A 68 -1.54 -30.71 -7.34
C CYS A 68 -0.11 -30.41 -6.89
N ALA A 69 0.19 -30.53 -5.59
CA ALA A 69 1.47 -30.13 -4.99
C ALA A 69 1.90 -28.67 -5.21
N SER A 70 0.99 -27.79 -5.65
CA SER A 70 1.26 -26.38 -5.99
C SER A 70 0.49 -25.37 -5.15
N PHE A 71 -0.19 -25.83 -4.11
CA PHE A 71 -0.91 -25.01 -3.13
C PHE A 71 -0.63 -25.56 -1.72
N TRP A 72 -0.54 -24.66 -0.74
CA TRP A 72 -0.12 -24.93 0.63
C TRP A 72 -1.13 -24.40 1.65
N TYR A 73 -1.33 -25.14 2.74
CA TYR A 73 -2.36 -24.83 3.73
C TYR A 73 -1.83 -24.98 5.15
N CYS A 74 -2.31 -24.14 6.08
CA CYS A 74 -2.04 -24.31 7.51
C CYS A 74 -2.52 -25.67 8.00
N ASP A 75 -3.74 -26.05 7.60
CA ASP A 75 -4.42 -27.25 8.06
C ASP A 75 -5.51 -27.71 7.06
N THR A 76 -6.22 -28.78 7.45
CA THR A 76 -7.32 -29.35 6.66
C THR A 76 -8.53 -28.42 6.56
N ALA A 77 -8.74 -27.52 7.52
CA ALA A 77 -9.84 -26.57 7.48
C ALA A 77 -9.60 -25.52 6.37
N CYS A 78 -8.39 -24.95 6.32
CA CYS A 78 -7.95 -24.07 5.24
C CYS A 78 -8.03 -24.76 3.87
N GLN A 79 -7.53 -26.00 3.76
CA GLN A 79 -7.62 -26.77 2.51
C GLN A 79 -9.07 -26.98 2.07
N SER A 80 -9.96 -27.35 2.99
CA SER A 80 -11.37 -27.61 2.69
C SER A 80 -12.11 -26.33 2.29
N ALA A 81 -11.86 -25.23 2.98
CA ALA A 81 -12.42 -23.93 2.63
C ALA A 81 -11.99 -23.48 1.23
N HIS A 82 -10.69 -23.59 0.90
CA HIS A 82 -10.20 -23.24 -0.43
C HIS A 82 -10.71 -24.20 -1.53
N TRP A 83 -10.87 -25.48 -1.22
CA TRP A 83 -11.47 -26.47 -2.12
C TRP A 83 -12.88 -26.07 -2.57
N VAL A 84 -13.74 -25.70 -1.61
CA VAL A 84 -15.11 -25.20 -1.87
C VAL A 84 -15.08 -23.83 -2.58
N ALA A 85 -14.13 -22.97 -2.23
CA ALA A 85 -14.00 -21.63 -2.79
C ALA A 85 -13.58 -21.59 -4.28
N GLY A 86 -13.14 -22.71 -4.86
CA GLY A 86 -12.78 -22.80 -6.28
C GLY A 86 -11.60 -23.71 -6.59
N HIS A 87 -10.76 -24.06 -5.61
CA HIS A 87 -9.55 -24.85 -5.88
C HIS A 87 -9.86 -26.21 -6.52
N LYS A 88 -11.02 -26.82 -6.24
CA LYS A 88 -11.46 -28.07 -6.90
C LYS A 88 -11.41 -28.00 -8.43
N LYS A 89 -11.77 -26.85 -9.01
CA LYS A 89 -11.79 -26.60 -10.46
C LYS A 89 -10.39 -26.43 -11.04
N ILE A 90 -9.45 -25.96 -10.22
CA ILE A 90 -8.09 -25.62 -10.64
C ILE A 90 -7.13 -26.79 -10.43
N CYS A 91 -7.27 -27.52 -9.31
CA CYS A 91 -6.30 -28.46 -8.77
C CYS A 91 -5.74 -29.45 -9.81
N LYS A 92 -6.61 -30.14 -10.55
CA LYS A 92 -6.16 -31.23 -11.45
C LYS A 92 -5.37 -30.71 -12.66
N VAL A 93 -5.69 -29.52 -13.15
CA VAL A 93 -5.15 -28.98 -14.41
C VAL A 93 -4.05 -27.95 -14.21
N PHE A 94 -3.93 -27.38 -12.99
CA PHE A 94 -3.05 -26.27 -12.68
C PHE A 94 -1.62 -26.45 -13.22
N ASN A 95 -0.94 -27.54 -12.86
CA ASN A 95 0.45 -27.76 -13.27
C ASN A 95 0.58 -27.85 -14.79
N GLN A 96 -0.29 -28.62 -15.44
CA GLN A 96 -0.28 -28.74 -16.90
C GLN A 96 -0.45 -27.38 -17.58
N SER A 97 -1.37 -26.56 -17.06
CA SER A 97 -1.66 -25.22 -17.58
C SER A 97 -0.51 -24.23 -17.32
N THR A 98 0.11 -24.26 -16.14
CA THR A 98 1.25 -23.37 -15.80
C THR A 98 2.53 -23.74 -16.55
N TYR A 99 2.70 -24.99 -16.97
CA TYR A 99 3.81 -25.41 -17.82
C TYR A 99 3.53 -25.26 -19.33
N SER A 100 2.35 -24.77 -19.70
CA SER A 100 2.03 -24.52 -21.09
C SER A 100 2.89 -23.40 -21.67
N LYS A 101 3.24 -23.50 -22.97
CA LYS A 101 3.97 -22.44 -23.67
C LYS A 101 3.26 -21.09 -23.56
N ALA A 102 1.94 -21.08 -23.69
CA ALA A 102 1.12 -19.87 -23.62
C ALA A 102 1.25 -19.14 -22.27
N PHE A 103 1.38 -19.86 -21.16
CA PHE A 103 1.55 -19.25 -19.83
C PHE A 103 3.01 -18.86 -19.56
N ILE A 104 3.98 -19.70 -19.92
CA ILE A 104 5.39 -19.46 -19.62
C ILE A 104 5.90 -18.18 -20.31
N THR A 105 5.42 -17.89 -21.53
CA THR A 105 5.84 -16.73 -22.33
C THR A 105 5.26 -15.40 -21.84
N LEU A 106 4.26 -15.42 -20.96
CA LEU A 106 3.67 -14.20 -20.40
C LEU A 106 4.69 -13.45 -19.54
N GLU A 107 4.58 -12.12 -19.53
CA GLU A 107 5.26 -11.30 -18.55
C GLU A 107 4.74 -11.56 -17.13
N ASN A 108 5.50 -11.16 -16.11
CA ASN A 108 5.13 -11.44 -14.71
C ASN A 108 3.77 -10.83 -14.33
N HIS A 109 3.44 -9.65 -14.84
CA HIS A 109 2.16 -9.00 -14.57
C HIS A 109 1.00 -9.75 -15.23
N GLU A 110 1.16 -10.20 -16.48
CA GLU A 110 0.16 -11.00 -17.21
C GLU A 110 -0.04 -12.39 -16.58
N LYS A 111 1.04 -13.00 -16.03
CA LYS A 111 0.94 -14.24 -15.24
C LYS A 111 0.08 -14.03 -14.00
N MET A 112 0.26 -12.91 -13.31
CA MET A 112 -0.56 -12.59 -12.14
C MET A 112 -2.03 -12.38 -12.50
N ASP A 113 -2.31 -11.70 -13.61
CA ASP A 113 -3.66 -11.51 -14.11
C ASP A 113 -4.30 -12.83 -14.54
N SER A 114 -3.56 -13.72 -15.21
CA SER A 114 -3.99 -15.09 -15.53
C SER A 114 -4.40 -15.87 -14.29
N LEU A 115 -3.58 -15.85 -13.24
CA LEU A 115 -3.86 -16.57 -11.99
C LEU A 115 -5.05 -15.98 -11.24
N LEU A 116 -5.17 -14.65 -11.21
CA LEU A 116 -6.28 -13.95 -10.55
C LEU A 116 -7.60 -14.18 -11.30
N LEU A 117 -7.59 -14.10 -12.64
CA LEU A 117 -8.76 -14.39 -13.48
C LEU A 117 -9.18 -15.85 -13.37
N THR A 118 -8.22 -16.78 -13.38
CA THR A 118 -8.48 -18.21 -13.15
C THR A 118 -9.18 -18.44 -11.81
N SER A 119 -8.68 -17.80 -10.75
CA SER A 119 -9.28 -17.91 -9.41
C SER A 119 -10.68 -17.31 -9.36
N LEU A 120 -10.93 -16.19 -10.05
CA LEU A 120 -12.25 -15.58 -10.17
C LEU A 120 -13.24 -16.48 -10.90
N VAL A 121 -12.89 -16.99 -12.08
CA VAL A 121 -13.74 -17.89 -12.86
C VAL A 121 -14.07 -19.15 -12.06
N ALA A 122 -13.07 -19.77 -11.44
CA ALA A 122 -13.29 -20.94 -10.60
C ALA A 122 -14.24 -20.65 -9.43
N ARG A 123 -14.13 -19.48 -8.80
CA ARG A 123 -14.99 -19.07 -7.68
C ARG A 123 -16.43 -18.78 -8.13
N ILE A 124 -16.60 -18.09 -9.26
CA ILE A 124 -17.93 -17.82 -9.86
C ILE A 124 -18.68 -19.14 -10.04
N GLU A 125 -18.04 -20.13 -10.67
CA GLU A 125 -18.69 -21.42 -10.92
C GLU A 125 -18.88 -22.26 -9.65
N ALA A 126 -17.89 -22.27 -8.74
CA ALA A 126 -17.94 -23.08 -7.53
C ALA A 126 -19.03 -22.60 -6.56
N LEU A 127 -19.20 -21.28 -6.43
CA LEU A 127 -20.18 -20.66 -5.54
C LEU A 127 -21.46 -20.21 -6.24
N LYS A 128 -21.56 -20.41 -7.57
CA LYS A 128 -22.69 -19.95 -8.41
C LYS A 128 -23.01 -18.48 -8.19
N LEU A 129 -21.98 -17.63 -8.21
CA LEU A 129 -22.14 -16.20 -7.97
C LEU A 129 -23.04 -15.57 -9.02
N SER A 130 -24.05 -14.82 -8.57
CA SER A 130 -24.99 -14.14 -9.47
C SER A 130 -24.38 -12.86 -10.06
N PHE A 131 -24.58 -12.66 -11.35
CA PHE A 131 -24.25 -11.43 -12.07
C PHE A 131 -25.32 -10.35 -11.90
N GLU A 132 -26.55 -10.74 -11.59
CA GLU A 132 -27.73 -9.86 -11.58
C GLU A 132 -28.09 -9.38 -10.17
N ASP A 133 -27.77 -10.17 -9.14
CA ASP A 133 -28.08 -9.85 -7.74
C ASP A 133 -27.28 -8.62 -7.27
N PRO A 134 -27.93 -7.48 -6.92
CA PRO A 134 -27.25 -6.28 -6.45
C PRO A 134 -26.50 -6.42 -5.13
N SER A 135 -26.73 -7.50 -4.38
CA SER A 135 -25.99 -7.86 -3.16
C SER A 135 -24.74 -8.69 -3.45
N SER A 136 -24.63 -9.26 -4.66
CA SER A 136 -23.47 -10.04 -5.08
C SER A 136 -22.26 -9.13 -5.30
N PRO A 137 -21.08 -9.48 -4.75
CA PRO A 137 -19.84 -8.76 -5.06
C PRO A 137 -19.47 -8.85 -6.55
N LEU A 138 -19.93 -9.89 -7.25
CA LEU A 138 -19.73 -10.03 -8.70
C LEU A 138 -20.52 -8.97 -9.48
N ASN A 139 -21.76 -8.67 -9.07
CA ASN A 139 -22.54 -7.60 -9.70
C ASN A 139 -21.84 -6.24 -9.54
N SER A 140 -21.36 -5.96 -8.33
CA SER A 140 -20.57 -4.74 -8.06
C SER A 140 -19.30 -4.70 -8.91
N PHE A 141 -18.60 -5.82 -9.07
CA PHE A 141 -17.42 -5.93 -9.94
C PHE A 141 -17.75 -5.65 -11.40
N MET A 142 -18.85 -6.21 -11.92
CA MET A 142 -19.25 -5.99 -13.32
C MET A 142 -19.73 -4.56 -13.61
N SER A 143 -20.16 -3.84 -12.57
CA SER A 143 -20.50 -2.41 -12.66
C SER A 143 -19.28 -1.48 -12.79
N LEU A 144 -18.07 -1.99 -12.52
CA LEU A 144 -16.85 -1.22 -12.69
C LEU A 144 -16.60 -0.90 -14.16
N LEU A 145 -16.04 0.28 -14.40
CA LEU A 145 -15.72 0.77 -15.74
C LEU A 145 -14.74 -0.20 -16.41
N PRO A 146 -15.08 -0.76 -17.58
CA PRO A 146 -14.15 -1.59 -18.33
C PRO A 146 -12.97 -0.74 -18.83
N GLY A 147 -11.78 -1.31 -18.80
CA GLY A 147 -10.59 -0.79 -19.46
C GLY A 147 -10.66 -0.91 -20.99
N SER A 148 -9.50 -0.83 -21.64
CA SER A 148 -9.41 -0.81 -23.10
C SER A 148 -10.07 -2.03 -23.77
N LEU A 149 -10.81 -1.79 -24.86
CA LEU A 149 -11.41 -2.83 -25.70
C LEU A 149 -10.35 -3.72 -26.39
N SER A 150 -9.11 -3.23 -26.53
CA SER A 150 -7.99 -3.98 -27.10
C SER A 150 -7.35 -5.00 -26.15
N SER A 151 -7.78 -5.03 -24.88
CA SER A 151 -7.22 -5.93 -23.88
C SER A 151 -7.68 -7.37 -24.14
N VAL A 152 -6.72 -8.27 -24.36
CA VAL A 152 -6.97 -9.71 -24.59
C VAL A 152 -6.73 -10.45 -23.27
N PRO A 153 -7.67 -11.28 -22.79
CA PRO A 153 -7.46 -12.03 -21.56
C PRO A 153 -6.26 -12.97 -21.69
N PRO A 154 -5.41 -13.05 -20.66
CA PRO A 154 -4.40 -14.09 -20.61
C PRO A 154 -5.09 -15.46 -20.43
N PRO A 155 -4.39 -16.57 -20.72
CA PRO A 155 -4.96 -17.91 -20.61
C PRO A 155 -5.55 -18.17 -19.22
N ILE A 156 -6.75 -18.74 -19.18
CA ILE A 156 -7.37 -19.25 -17.94
C ILE A 156 -6.88 -20.68 -17.71
N LEU A 157 -6.42 -20.97 -16.49
CA LEU A 157 -5.80 -22.24 -16.12
C LEU A 157 -6.81 -23.23 -15.52
N THR A 158 -8.07 -23.17 -15.96
CA THR A 158 -9.14 -24.08 -15.57
C THR A 158 -10.13 -24.30 -16.71
N GLN A 159 -10.85 -25.41 -16.69
CA GLN A 159 -11.98 -25.63 -17.58
C GLN A 159 -13.18 -24.85 -17.06
N THR A 160 -13.87 -24.13 -17.95
CA THR A 160 -15.04 -23.32 -17.59
C THR A 160 -16.15 -23.47 -18.62
N SER A 161 -17.38 -23.33 -18.13
CA SER A 161 -18.62 -23.22 -18.88
C SER A 161 -18.99 -21.77 -19.23
N LEU A 162 -18.26 -20.79 -18.71
CA LEU A 162 -18.46 -19.38 -19.06
C LEU A 162 -18.08 -19.14 -20.52
N SER A 163 -18.87 -18.33 -21.22
CA SER A 163 -18.58 -17.95 -22.60
C SER A 163 -17.32 -17.07 -22.70
N GLU A 164 -16.71 -17.07 -23.87
CA GLU A 164 -15.56 -16.19 -24.17
C GLU A 164 -15.91 -14.71 -23.95
N ASP A 165 -17.12 -14.28 -24.34
CA ASP A 165 -17.61 -12.92 -24.09
C ASP A 165 -17.69 -12.59 -22.60
N CYS A 166 -18.13 -13.53 -21.77
CA CYS A 166 -18.18 -13.35 -20.32
C CYS A 166 -16.76 -13.20 -19.75
N ILE A 167 -15.81 -14.03 -20.18
CA ILE A 167 -14.41 -13.97 -19.77
C ILE A 167 -13.78 -12.64 -20.18
N ASN A 168 -13.96 -12.22 -21.43
CA ASN A 168 -13.51 -10.93 -21.94
C ASN A 168 -14.09 -9.78 -21.11
N SER A 169 -15.39 -9.86 -20.77
CA SER A 169 -16.05 -8.86 -19.95
C SER A 169 -15.47 -8.81 -18.53
N LEU A 170 -15.21 -9.95 -17.88
CA LEU A 170 -14.56 -10.01 -16.57
C LEU A 170 -13.15 -9.40 -16.62
N TYR A 171 -12.32 -9.84 -17.58
CA TYR A 171 -10.94 -9.39 -17.68
C TYR A 171 -10.83 -7.89 -17.99
N ARG A 172 -11.78 -7.31 -18.71
CA ARG A 172 -11.81 -5.84 -18.93
C ARG A 172 -11.89 -5.03 -17.64
N ARG A 173 -12.25 -5.61 -16.49
CA ARG A 173 -12.24 -4.91 -15.18
C ARG A 173 -10.92 -5.08 -14.44
N PHE A 174 -9.95 -5.83 -14.97
CA PHE A 174 -8.62 -5.98 -14.40
C PHE A 174 -7.74 -4.77 -14.76
N GLY A 175 -6.52 -4.74 -14.21
CA GLY A 175 -5.52 -3.71 -14.47
C GLY A 175 -5.74 -2.42 -13.66
N ASN A 176 -6.94 -1.84 -13.72
CA ASN A 176 -7.28 -0.58 -13.04
C ASN A 176 -8.13 -0.74 -11.76
N ASN A 177 -8.57 -1.96 -11.43
CA ASN A 177 -9.39 -2.25 -10.24
C ASN A 177 -8.83 -3.34 -9.30
N ASN A 178 -7.63 -3.85 -9.60
CA ASN A 178 -6.95 -4.84 -8.77
C ASN A 178 -6.10 -4.12 -7.71
N PHE A 179 -6.00 -4.71 -6.53
CA PHE A 179 -5.19 -4.16 -5.43
C PHE A 179 -4.00 -5.05 -5.12
N SER A 180 -2.84 -4.44 -4.89
CA SER A 180 -1.73 -5.07 -4.19
C SER A 180 -2.09 -5.20 -2.70
N VAL A 181 -2.10 -6.44 -2.22
CA VAL A 181 -2.39 -6.79 -0.83
C VAL A 181 -1.06 -6.94 -0.09
N HIS A 182 -0.92 -6.24 1.03
CA HIS A 182 0.28 -6.23 1.83
C HIS A 182 0.06 -6.70 3.27
N SER A 183 1.14 -7.16 3.87
CA SER A 183 1.27 -7.43 5.30
C SER A 183 2.46 -6.63 5.79
N HIS A 184 2.23 -5.68 6.71
CA HIS A 184 3.25 -4.74 7.18
C HIS A 184 3.94 -4.03 6.00
N PHE A 185 3.13 -3.57 5.03
CA PHE A 185 3.59 -2.90 3.80
C PHE A 185 4.49 -3.74 2.87
N SER A 186 4.72 -5.02 3.17
CA SER A 186 5.31 -5.98 2.24
C SER A 186 4.19 -6.62 1.42
N THR A 187 4.19 -6.37 0.10
CA THR A 187 3.19 -6.95 -0.80
C THR A 187 3.41 -8.45 -0.93
N TYR A 188 2.35 -9.23 -0.75
CA TYR A 188 2.41 -10.70 -0.83
C TYR A 188 1.32 -11.30 -1.75
N ALA A 189 0.34 -10.51 -2.19
CA ALA A 189 -0.76 -10.99 -3.03
C ALA A 189 -1.38 -9.87 -3.88
N HIS A 190 -2.18 -10.26 -4.87
CA HIS A 190 -3.14 -9.39 -5.54
C HIS A 190 -4.57 -9.78 -5.14
N GLY A 191 -5.47 -8.81 -5.03
CA GLY A 191 -6.87 -9.03 -4.67
C GLY A 191 -7.86 -8.14 -5.41
N ILE A 192 -9.10 -8.62 -5.48
CA ILE A 192 -10.24 -7.89 -6.08
C ILE A 192 -11.17 -7.43 -4.97
N PHE A 193 -11.38 -6.12 -4.86
CA PHE A 193 -12.24 -5.46 -3.86
C PHE A 193 -13.25 -4.57 -4.59
N PRO A 194 -14.37 -5.13 -5.10
CA PRO A 194 -15.24 -4.43 -6.04
C PRO A 194 -15.83 -3.12 -5.50
N SER A 195 -16.23 -3.11 -4.23
CA SER A 195 -16.86 -1.95 -3.61
C SER A 195 -15.84 -0.86 -3.32
N ALA A 196 -14.67 -1.22 -2.77
CA ALA A 196 -13.57 -0.26 -2.62
C ALA A 196 -13.15 0.33 -3.98
N SER A 197 -13.03 -0.52 -4.99
CA SER A 197 -12.78 -0.11 -6.38
C SER A 197 -13.88 0.77 -6.93
N ARG A 198 -15.14 0.69 -6.50
CA ARG A 198 -16.23 1.55 -6.98
C ARG A 198 -16.26 2.91 -6.29
N LEU A 199 -15.83 2.97 -5.03
CA LEU A 199 -16.07 4.10 -4.14
C LEU A 199 -14.96 5.15 -4.17
N PHE A 200 -13.70 4.74 -4.08
CA PHE A 200 -12.64 5.68 -3.74
C PHE A 200 -11.86 6.10 -4.97
N ASN A 201 -11.94 7.37 -5.34
CA ASN A 201 -11.11 7.94 -6.40
C ASN A 201 -9.66 8.16 -5.93
N HIS A 202 -8.81 8.50 -6.90
CA HIS A 202 -7.41 8.76 -6.64
C HIS A 202 -7.12 10.20 -6.20
N SER A 203 -6.21 10.35 -5.24
CA SER A 203 -5.43 11.58 -5.04
C SER A 203 -3.98 11.22 -4.72
N CYS A 204 -3.00 12.00 -5.21
CA CYS A 204 -1.61 11.86 -4.80
C CYS A 204 -1.36 12.44 -3.39
N VAL A 205 -2.34 13.15 -2.83
CA VAL A 205 -2.39 13.60 -1.43
C VAL A 205 -3.66 13.04 -0.79
N PRO A 206 -3.75 11.70 -0.62
CA PRO A 206 -4.97 11.06 -0.15
C PRO A 206 -5.28 11.44 1.29
N ASN A 207 -6.57 11.40 1.65
CA ASN A 207 -7.03 11.60 3.03
C ASN A 207 -7.38 10.29 3.75
N ALA A 208 -7.29 9.16 3.05
CA ALA A 208 -7.47 7.82 3.60
C ALA A 208 -6.38 6.85 3.11
N ALA A 209 -6.20 5.74 3.83
CA ALA A 209 -5.34 4.63 3.42
C ALA A 209 -6.08 3.30 3.55
N ALA A 210 -5.71 2.34 2.71
CA ALA A 210 -6.14 0.96 2.84
C ALA A 210 -5.15 0.19 3.73
N LYS A 211 -5.67 -0.72 4.54
CA LYS A 211 -4.91 -1.73 5.27
C LYS A 211 -5.59 -3.08 5.13
N TYR A 212 -4.85 -4.16 5.38
CA TYR A 212 -5.39 -5.51 5.21
C TYR A 212 -5.38 -6.29 6.52
N LEU A 213 -6.48 -6.97 6.82
CA LEU A 213 -6.60 -7.86 7.97
C LEU A 213 -6.57 -9.31 7.49
N ILE A 214 -5.63 -10.08 8.05
CA ILE A 214 -5.45 -11.50 7.74
C ILE A 214 -5.94 -12.31 8.93
N THR A 215 -7.03 -13.06 8.74
CA THR A 215 -7.64 -13.88 9.80
C THR A 215 -7.70 -15.34 9.37
N SER A 216 -7.34 -16.25 10.28
CA SER A 216 -7.34 -17.69 9.98
C SER A 216 -8.72 -18.15 9.51
N GLY A 217 -8.73 -18.97 8.47
CA GLY A 217 -9.96 -19.51 7.86
C GLY A 217 -10.86 -18.50 7.14
N LYS A 218 -10.44 -17.23 7.02
CA LYS A 218 -11.21 -16.18 6.32
C LYS A 218 -10.44 -15.63 5.13
N SER A 219 -11.17 -15.09 4.16
CA SER A 219 -10.58 -14.29 3.07
C SER A 219 -10.02 -12.98 3.61
N VAL A 220 -9.06 -12.39 2.89
CA VAL A 220 -8.47 -11.09 3.27
C VAL A 220 -9.55 -10.02 3.34
N MET A 221 -9.51 -9.22 4.40
CA MET A 221 -10.39 -8.06 4.55
C MET A 221 -9.57 -6.78 4.34
N MET A 222 -10.06 -5.88 3.49
CA MET A 222 -9.57 -4.51 3.40
C MET A 222 -10.34 -3.66 4.40
N GLU A 223 -9.63 -2.80 5.12
CA GLU A 223 -10.21 -1.66 5.83
C GLU A 223 -9.64 -0.36 5.26
N VAL A 224 -10.49 0.65 5.09
CA VAL A 224 -10.08 2.00 4.73
C VAL A 224 -10.18 2.87 5.98
N VAL A 225 -9.11 3.58 6.31
CA VAL A 225 -8.99 4.40 7.52
C VAL A 225 -8.65 5.84 7.17
N ALA A 226 -9.20 6.79 7.93
CA ALA A 226 -8.91 8.22 7.75
C ALA A 226 -7.49 8.56 8.23
N LEU A 227 -6.68 9.22 7.40
CA LEU A 227 -5.32 9.65 7.76
C LEU A 227 -5.31 10.99 8.50
N ARG A 228 -6.29 11.84 8.24
CA ARG A 228 -6.48 13.17 8.83
C ARG A 228 -7.97 13.44 9.06
N PRO A 229 -8.35 14.54 9.73
CA PRO A 229 -9.77 14.92 9.78
C PRO A 229 -10.33 15.08 8.36
N ILE A 230 -11.51 14.50 8.10
CA ILE A 230 -12.25 14.62 6.84
C ILE A 230 -13.55 15.34 7.14
N SER A 231 -13.84 16.42 6.42
CA SER A 231 -15.04 17.23 6.64
C SER A 231 -16.28 16.60 6.01
N ALA A 232 -17.47 16.92 6.51
CA ALA A 232 -18.71 16.58 5.82
C ALA A 232 -18.74 17.22 4.42
N GLY A 233 -19.09 16.44 3.41
CA GLY A 233 -19.06 16.81 1.99
C GLY A 233 -17.69 16.67 1.32
N GLU A 234 -16.62 16.33 2.06
CA GLU A 234 -15.30 16.12 1.48
C GLU A 234 -15.21 14.74 0.80
N GLU A 235 -14.64 14.70 -0.40
CA GLU A 235 -14.34 13.44 -1.11
C GLU A 235 -13.27 12.63 -0.37
N ILE A 236 -13.51 11.32 -0.23
CA ILE A 236 -12.57 10.37 0.34
C ILE A 236 -11.78 9.74 -0.80
N THR A 237 -10.45 9.86 -0.74
CA THR A 237 -9.55 9.41 -1.81
C THR A 237 -8.46 8.48 -1.29
N LEU A 238 -8.05 7.53 -2.15
CA LEU A 238 -6.95 6.59 -1.91
C LEU A 238 -5.80 6.83 -2.91
N PRO A 239 -4.56 6.49 -2.54
CA PRO A 239 -3.47 6.44 -3.51
C PRO A 239 -3.62 5.18 -4.40
N TYR A 240 -3.61 5.35 -5.72
CA TYR A 240 -3.61 4.24 -6.68
C TYR A 240 -2.18 3.77 -7.00
N ILE A 241 -1.22 4.64 -6.72
CA ILE A 241 0.22 4.43 -6.84
C ILE A 241 0.85 5.13 -5.64
N ASP A 242 2.11 4.84 -5.36
CA ASP A 242 2.87 5.55 -4.34
C ASP A 242 2.92 7.08 -4.64
N PRO A 243 2.46 7.96 -3.73
CA PRO A 243 2.62 9.41 -3.85
C PRO A 243 4.03 9.91 -4.17
N ALA A 244 5.07 9.14 -3.81
CA ALA A 244 6.47 9.44 -4.10
C ALA A 244 6.90 9.20 -5.55
N LEU A 245 6.03 8.64 -6.40
CA LEU A 245 6.21 8.70 -7.86
C LEU A 245 5.82 10.11 -8.32
N LEU A 246 6.80 10.96 -8.57
CA LEU A 246 6.59 12.40 -8.84
C LEU A 246 6.67 12.74 -10.33
N GLN A 247 7.55 12.06 -11.08
CA GLN A 247 7.79 12.30 -12.50
C GLN A 247 6.99 11.31 -13.36
N THR A 248 7.06 10.03 -13.03
CA THR A 248 6.52 8.93 -13.86
C THR A 248 5.01 8.76 -13.71
N ARG A 249 4.42 9.25 -12.61
CA ARG A 249 3.00 9.04 -12.29
C ARG A 249 2.01 9.46 -13.36
N ARG A 250 2.29 10.53 -14.11
CA ARG A 250 1.38 11.00 -15.17
C ARG A 250 1.22 9.99 -16.28
N THR A 251 2.34 9.40 -16.70
CA THR A 251 2.36 8.35 -17.70
C THR A 251 1.61 7.13 -17.19
N VAL A 252 1.79 6.75 -15.92
CA VAL A 252 1.05 5.65 -15.30
C VAL A 252 -0.46 5.91 -15.28
N PHE A 253 -0.90 7.10 -14.84
CA PHE A 253 -2.34 7.43 -14.86
C PHE A 253 -2.93 7.43 -16.26
N GLN A 254 -2.19 7.92 -17.26
CA GLN A 254 -2.68 7.94 -18.62
C GLN A 254 -2.74 6.55 -19.24
N MET A 255 -1.70 5.73 -19.07
CA MET A 255 -1.61 4.40 -19.69
C MET A 255 -2.45 3.34 -18.96
N THR A 256 -2.46 3.35 -17.62
CA THR A 256 -3.12 2.31 -16.81
C THR A 256 -4.56 2.69 -16.46
N TYR A 257 -4.81 3.95 -16.12
CA TYR A 257 -6.10 4.39 -15.60
C TYR A 257 -6.91 5.28 -16.56
N GLY A 258 -6.29 5.77 -17.64
CA GLY A 258 -6.95 6.58 -18.66
C GLY A 258 -7.37 8.00 -18.21
N PHE A 259 -6.75 8.58 -17.17
CA PHE A 259 -7.09 9.93 -16.70
C PHE A 259 -5.86 10.77 -16.37
N THR A 260 -6.08 12.10 -16.31
CA THR A 260 -5.08 13.06 -15.83
C THR A 260 -5.44 13.52 -14.42
N CYS A 261 -4.59 13.19 -13.44
CA CYS A 261 -4.78 13.61 -12.05
C CYS A 261 -4.59 15.14 -11.90
N ARG A 262 -5.55 15.81 -11.24
CA ARG A 262 -5.55 17.26 -10.95
C ARG A 262 -5.53 17.57 -9.45
N CYS A 263 -5.09 16.62 -8.62
CA CYS A 263 -4.94 16.88 -7.20
C CYS A 263 -3.91 18.02 -6.95
N PRO A 264 -3.92 18.65 -5.76
CA PRO A 264 -2.99 19.73 -5.42
C PRO A 264 -1.51 19.41 -5.73
N SER A 265 -1.07 18.18 -5.45
CA SER A 265 0.31 17.74 -5.74
C SER A 265 0.62 17.74 -7.24
N CYS A 266 -0.32 17.30 -8.08
CA CYS A 266 -0.15 17.30 -9.53
C CYS A 266 -0.16 18.72 -10.12
N ILE A 267 -0.98 19.62 -9.57
CA ILE A 267 -1.02 21.04 -9.94
C ILE A 267 0.31 21.70 -9.57
N PHE A 268 0.82 21.46 -8.37
CA PHE A 268 2.11 21.98 -7.94
C PHE A 268 3.26 21.51 -8.85
N LEU A 269 3.39 20.19 -9.10
CA LEU A 269 4.45 19.69 -9.98
C LEU A 269 4.30 20.22 -11.43
N ASN A 270 3.07 20.46 -11.89
CA ASN A 270 2.83 21.15 -13.17
C ASN A 270 3.40 22.57 -13.17
N SER A 271 3.24 23.32 -12.07
CA SER A 271 3.73 24.69 -11.96
C SER A 271 5.27 24.77 -11.94
N ILE A 272 5.95 23.73 -11.46
CA ILE A 272 7.42 23.61 -11.53
C ILE A 272 7.88 23.36 -12.97
N GLY A 273 7.12 22.60 -13.75
CA GLY A 273 7.50 22.18 -15.10
C GLY A 273 8.49 21.02 -15.07
N VAL A 274 9.62 21.16 -15.76
CA VAL A 274 10.68 20.14 -15.75
C VAL A 274 11.39 20.19 -14.40
N ILE A 275 11.32 19.09 -13.65
CA ILE A 275 12.00 18.97 -12.35
C ILE A 275 13.51 18.93 -12.59
N PRO A 276 14.30 19.86 -12.00
CA PRO A 276 15.76 19.89 -12.22
C PRO A 276 16.45 18.63 -11.67
N GLU A 277 17.54 18.20 -12.31
CA GLU A 277 18.40 17.14 -11.75
C GLU A 277 19.02 17.59 -10.42
N PRO A 278 19.13 16.70 -9.43
CA PRO A 278 19.87 17.00 -8.21
C PRO A 278 21.38 17.11 -8.49
N PRO A 279 22.13 17.87 -7.69
CA PRO A 279 23.56 18.07 -7.89
C PRO A 279 24.33 16.74 -7.74
N LYS A 280 25.36 16.53 -8.57
CA LYS A 280 26.18 15.30 -8.55
C LYS A 280 27.37 15.40 -7.60
N ALA A 281 27.82 16.61 -7.28
CA ALA A 281 28.95 16.83 -6.39
C ALA A 281 28.54 16.57 -4.92
N PRO A 282 29.28 15.76 -4.14
CA PRO A 282 28.92 15.44 -2.75
C PRO A 282 28.70 16.66 -1.84
N GLU A 283 29.54 17.69 -1.98
CA GLU A 283 29.44 18.92 -1.19
C GLU A 283 28.17 19.72 -1.50
N GLU A 284 27.75 19.75 -2.77
CA GLU A 284 26.50 20.40 -3.17
C GLU A 284 25.29 19.59 -2.71
N MET A 285 25.36 18.25 -2.78
CA MET A 285 24.31 17.38 -2.24
C MET A 285 24.13 17.56 -0.74
N LYS A 286 25.23 17.71 0.00
CA LYS A 286 25.20 17.98 1.45
C LYS A 286 24.57 19.34 1.75
N LYS A 287 24.90 20.38 0.98
CA LYS A 287 24.27 21.70 1.08
C LYS A 287 22.77 21.64 0.79
N LEU A 288 22.37 20.94 -0.27
CA LEU A 288 20.96 20.74 -0.63
C LEU A 288 20.21 20.00 0.48
N SER A 289 20.77 18.91 0.99
CA SER A 289 20.17 18.10 2.06
C SER A 289 20.01 18.92 3.34
N LYS A 290 21.02 19.71 3.71
CA LYS A 290 20.93 20.63 4.84
C LYS A 290 19.85 21.70 4.61
N HIS A 291 19.83 22.33 3.44
CA HIS A 291 18.83 23.34 3.09
C HIS A 291 17.41 22.79 3.18
N LEU A 292 17.18 21.56 2.71
CA LEU A 292 15.89 20.88 2.83
C LEU A 292 15.49 20.69 4.31
N ARG A 293 16.40 20.20 5.15
CA ARG A 293 16.14 20.02 6.59
C ARG A 293 15.83 21.36 7.27
N ASP A 294 16.63 22.39 7.00
CA ASP A 294 16.47 23.73 7.59
C ASP A 294 15.14 24.38 7.16
N PHE A 295 14.74 24.21 5.89
CA PHE A 295 13.45 24.68 5.37
C PHE A 295 12.28 24.01 6.08
N VAL A 296 12.30 22.68 6.22
CA VAL A 296 11.22 21.96 6.90
C VAL A 296 11.18 22.32 8.40
N ALA A 297 12.34 22.42 9.06
CA ALA A 297 12.40 22.81 10.47
C ALA A 297 11.85 24.24 10.72
N SER A 298 12.16 25.19 9.84
CA SER A 298 11.74 26.60 9.98
C SER A 298 10.23 26.80 9.75
N ASN A 299 9.61 25.93 8.97
CA ASN A 299 8.20 26.00 8.62
C ASN A 299 7.30 25.10 9.50
N GLY A 300 7.85 24.44 10.52
CA GLY A 300 7.13 23.60 11.47
C GLY A 300 6.67 22.26 10.88
N ASP A 301 5.65 21.63 11.49
CA ASP A 301 4.97 20.48 10.89
C ASP A 301 4.23 20.94 9.63
N ILE A 302 4.95 21.03 8.50
CA ILE A 302 4.41 21.24 7.15
C ILE A 302 3.50 20.04 6.85
N THR A 303 2.28 20.08 7.34
CA THR A 303 1.23 19.10 7.07
C THR A 303 0.25 19.73 6.09
N PRO A 304 -0.23 18.95 5.11
CA PRO A 304 0.30 18.98 3.76
C PRO A 304 0.22 20.40 3.15
N THR A 305 1.23 21.25 3.36
CA THR A 305 1.16 22.64 2.88
C THR A 305 1.78 22.82 1.50
N VAL A 306 2.91 22.20 1.18
CA VAL A 306 3.59 22.50 -0.11
C VAL A 306 2.96 21.78 -1.31
N LEU A 307 2.58 20.49 -1.16
CA LEU A 307 1.84 19.76 -2.20
C LEU A 307 0.32 19.79 -2.01
N GLY A 308 -0.18 20.27 -0.86
CA GLY A 308 -1.61 20.38 -0.56
C GLY A 308 -2.18 21.79 -0.71
N VAL A 309 -1.34 22.83 -0.76
CA VAL A 309 -1.72 24.22 -1.04
C VAL A 309 -1.21 24.58 -2.43
N SER A 310 -2.05 25.23 -3.23
CA SER A 310 -1.76 25.59 -4.63
C SER A 310 -0.73 26.73 -4.79
N ASP A 311 -0.01 27.11 -3.73
CA ASP A 311 0.92 28.25 -3.78
C ASP A 311 2.37 27.79 -3.95
N SER A 312 2.82 27.80 -5.21
CA SER A 312 4.20 27.47 -5.59
C SER A 312 5.25 28.44 -5.03
N ASN A 313 4.85 29.60 -4.50
CA ASN A 313 5.78 30.59 -3.94
C ASN A 313 6.32 30.20 -2.57
N LEU A 314 5.76 29.16 -1.95
CA LEU A 314 6.20 28.68 -0.63
C LEU A 314 7.53 27.91 -0.68
N LEU A 315 7.92 27.37 -1.85
CA LEU A 315 9.15 26.58 -1.97
C LEU A 315 10.26 27.36 -2.71
N PRO A 316 11.45 27.52 -2.09
CA PRO A 316 12.64 28.04 -2.75
C PRO A 316 12.98 27.31 -4.05
N SER A 317 13.44 28.04 -5.08
CA SER A 317 13.81 27.46 -6.38
C SER A 317 14.88 26.38 -6.28
N GLU A 318 15.79 26.54 -5.31
CA GLU A 318 16.93 25.67 -5.06
C GLU A 318 16.50 24.29 -4.54
N LEU A 319 15.32 24.20 -3.93
CA LEU A 319 14.78 22.94 -3.42
C LEU A 319 13.93 22.19 -4.44
N ARG A 320 13.69 22.73 -5.64
CA ARG A 320 12.84 22.06 -6.65
C ARG A 320 13.41 20.72 -7.12
N CYS A 321 14.73 20.55 -7.11
CA CYS A 321 15.38 19.30 -7.52
C CYS A 321 15.15 18.14 -6.54
N VAL A 322 14.71 18.39 -5.30
CA VAL A 322 14.43 17.31 -4.34
C VAL A 322 13.22 16.45 -4.75
N PHE A 323 12.37 16.97 -5.63
CA PHE A 323 11.24 16.23 -6.22
C PHE A 323 11.65 15.36 -7.42
N HIS A 324 12.94 15.36 -7.79
CA HIS A 324 13.45 14.45 -8.80
C HIS A 324 13.52 13.05 -8.20
N GLU A 325 12.96 12.04 -8.87
CA GLU A 325 12.83 10.67 -8.34
C GLU A 325 14.20 10.06 -7.99
N SER A 326 15.26 10.45 -8.70
CA SER A 326 16.63 10.01 -8.38
C SER A 326 17.15 10.53 -7.04
N PHE A 327 16.65 11.68 -6.55
CA PHE A 327 17.04 12.21 -5.24
C PHE A 327 16.51 11.29 -4.14
N LEU A 328 15.22 10.93 -4.20
CA LEU A 328 14.61 9.98 -3.26
C LEU A 328 15.29 8.61 -3.34
N SER A 329 15.47 8.07 -4.56
CA SER A 329 16.03 6.72 -4.71
C SER A 329 17.46 6.62 -4.18
N SER A 330 18.33 7.59 -4.50
CA SER A 330 19.70 7.63 -3.98
C SER A 330 19.72 7.78 -2.48
N LEU A 331 18.94 8.73 -1.94
CA LEU A 331 18.92 9.01 -0.52
C LEU A 331 18.37 7.82 0.30
N SER A 332 17.36 7.12 -0.21
CA SER A 332 16.82 5.91 0.40
C SER A 332 17.83 4.76 0.39
N GLU A 333 18.56 4.58 -0.71
CA GLU A 333 19.60 3.56 -0.82
C GLU A 333 20.76 3.83 0.15
N ASP A 334 21.22 5.08 0.22
CA ASP A 334 22.30 5.50 1.12
C ASP A 334 21.90 5.36 2.59
N PHE A 335 20.66 5.71 2.93
CA PHE A 335 20.11 5.48 4.27
C PHE A 335 20.08 3.99 4.60
N SER A 336 19.49 3.15 3.74
CA SER A 336 19.38 1.70 3.99
C SER A 336 20.74 1.03 4.16
N LYS A 337 21.74 1.40 3.37
CA LYS A 337 23.12 0.90 3.51
C LYS A 337 23.73 1.27 4.86
N ALA A 338 23.59 2.54 5.27
CA ALA A 338 24.16 3.02 6.53
C ALA A 338 23.38 2.51 7.76
N ALA A 339 22.08 2.26 7.64
CA ALA A 339 21.23 1.84 8.75
C ALA A 339 21.45 0.38 9.18
N HIS A 340 21.89 -0.50 8.28
CA HIS A 340 22.03 -1.93 8.56
C HIS A 340 23.21 -2.23 9.51
N ASP A 341 24.41 -1.76 9.15
CA ASP A 341 25.66 -2.08 9.87
C ASP A 341 26.42 -0.82 10.36
N GLY A 342 25.84 0.36 10.15
CA GLY A 342 26.51 1.65 10.36
C GLY A 342 27.30 2.11 9.12
N PRO A 343 27.94 3.29 9.17
CA PRO A 343 28.04 4.18 10.33
C PRO A 343 26.72 4.91 10.65
N TYR A 344 26.22 4.74 11.88
CA TYR A 344 24.89 5.22 12.26
C TYR A 344 24.74 6.74 12.32
N ASP A 345 25.84 7.50 12.53
CA ASP A 345 25.79 8.97 12.44
C ASP A 345 25.41 9.44 11.03
N ILE A 346 25.92 8.76 10.00
CA ILE A 346 25.59 9.03 8.61
C ILE A 346 24.15 8.60 8.32
N ALA A 347 23.73 7.44 8.85
CA ALA A 347 22.35 6.97 8.72
C ALA A 347 21.35 7.98 9.32
N LEU A 348 21.65 8.57 10.49
CA LEU A 348 20.82 9.60 11.10
C LEU A 348 20.74 10.86 10.22
N GLU A 349 21.83 11.28 9.57
CA GLU A 349 21.81 12.44 8.66
C GLU A 349 20.97 12.19 7.40
N TYR A 350 21.15 11.04 6.74
CA TYR A 350 20.34 10.68 5.57
C TYR A 350 18.87 10.49 5.95
N GLY A 351 18.62 9.82 7.07
CA GLY A 351 17.26 9.59 7.55
C GLY A 351 16.53 10.86 8.01
N ALA A 352 17.24 11.84 8.57
CA ALA A 352 16.66 13.17 8.83
C ALA A 352 16.29 13.89 7.52
N THR A 353 17.10 13.73 6.47
CA THR A 353 16.83 14.29 5.15
C THR A 353 15.63 13.60 4.48
N LEU A 354 15.51 12.27 4.60
CA LEU A 354 14.35 11.51 4.15
C LEU A 354 13.08 11.94 4.88
N THR A 355 13.16 12.17 6.19
CA THR A 355 12.02 12.65 6.98
C THR A 355 11.52 13.99 6.44
N ALA A 356 12.43 14.93 6.19
CA ALA A 356 12.10 16.23 5.60
C ALA A 356 11.48 16.09 4.20
N LEU A 357 12.03 15.22 3.35
CA LEU A 357 11.47 14.94 2.02
C LEU A 357 10.07 14.31 2.10
N TYR A 358 9.87 13.34 2.99
CA TYR A 358 8.58 12.68 3.20
C TYR A 358 7.51 13.64 3.70
N GLN A 359 7.86 14.61 4.55
CA GLN A 359 6.94 15.68 4.98
C GLN A 359 6.49 16.59 3.82
N LEU A 360 7.28 16.71 2.75
CA LEU A 360 6.87 17.43 1.53
C LEU A 360 5.99 16.57 0.61
N ILE A 361 6.25 15.27 0.52
CA ILE A 361 5.62 14.36 -0.45
C ILE A 361 4.30 13.77 0.08
N TYR A 362 4.32 13.22 1.28
CA TYR A 362 3.24 12.42 1.82
C TYR A 362 2.27 13.25 2.67
N PRO A 363 0.97 12.89 2.69
CA PRO A 363 0.01 13.53 3.58
C PRO A 363 0.31 13.21 5.06
N PRO A 364 -0.28 13.96 6.01
CA PRO A 364 -0.18 13.67 7.43
C PRO A 364 -0.52 12.22 7.75
N ASN A 365 0.25 11.61 8.65
CA ASN A 365 0.07 10.23 9.11
C ASN A 365 0.09 9.17 8.01
N TYR A 366 0.68 9.45 6.84
CA TYR A 366 0.85 8.42 5.83
C TYR A 366 1.78 7.30 6.34
N PRO A 367 1.46 6.01 6.12
CA PRO A 367 2.18 4.92 6.78
C PRO A 367 3.68 4.84 6.50
N GLN A 368 4.11 5.23 5.29
CA GLN A 368 5.53 5.26 4.92
C GLN A 368 6.36 6.18 5.84
N ILE A 369 5.77 7.29 6.30
CA ILE A 369 6.40 8.17 7.31
C ILE A 369 6.59 7.40 8.62
N GLY A 370 5.56 6.67 9.06
CA GLY A 370 5.61 5.90 10.30
C GLY A 370 6.67 4.80 10.27
N LEU A 371 6.78 4.05 9.16
CA LEU A 371 7.80 3.01 8.99
C LEU A 371 9.21 3.60 9.02
N HIS A 372 9.42 4.71 8.32
CA HIS A 372 10.71 5.40 8.31
C HIS A 372 11.09 5.89 9.71
N LEU A 373 10.16 6.48 10.45
CA LEU A 373 10.40 6.92 11.82
C LEU A 373 10.69 5.75 12.77
N LEU A 374 10.04 4.59 12.59
CA LEU A 374 10.37 3.39 13.33
C LEU A 374 11.81 2.93 13.03
N GLU A 375 12.23 2.98 11.77
CA GLU A 375 13.60 2.64 11.40
C GLU A 375 14.61 3.66 11.96
N MET A 376 14.28 4.96 11.95
CA MET A 376 15.08 6.01 12.60
C MET A 376 15.27 5.76 14.09
N ALA A 377 14.23 5.27 14.79
CA ALA A 377 14.34 4.89 16.19
C ALA A 377 15.33 3.73 16.41
N LYS A 378 15.32 2.71 15.54
CA LYS A 378 16.29 1.61 15.61
C LYS A 378 17.70 2.08 15.32
N VAL A 379 17.89 2.95 14.32
CA VAL A 379 19.19 3.54 14.00
C VAL A 379 19.74 4.34 15.18
N ALA A 380 18.90 5.16 15.83
CA ALA A 380 19.28 5.90 17.04
C ALA A 380 19.66 4.96 18.18
N TRP A 381 18.89 3.89 18.40
CA TRP A 381 19.22 2.85 19.39
C TRP A 381 20.56 2.17 19.10
N ASN A 382 20.78 1.72 17.87
CA ASN A 382 22.02 1.08 17.47
C ASN A 382 23.23 2.01 17.65
N ARG A 383 23.06 3.32 17.37
CA ARG A 383 24.09 4.33 17.62
C ARG A 383 24.42 4.46 19.10
N ILE A 384 23.42 4.44 19.98
CA ILE A 384 23.62 4.49 21.43
C ILE A 384 24.43 3.28 21.89
N VAL A 385 23.96 2.07 21.52
CA VAL A 385 24.60 0.79 21.89
C VAL A 385 26.05 0.73 21.43
N VAL A 386 26.34 1.12 20.17
CA VAL A 386 27.71 1.05 19.64
C VAL A 386 28.65 2.06 20.28
N SER A 387 28.12 3.19 20.76
CA SER A 387 28.95 4.24 21.36
C SER A 387 29.27 4.04 22.84
N ASP A 388 28.65 3.04 23.49
CA ASP A 388 28.72 2.80 24.94
C ASP A 388 28.48 4.08 25.77
N SER A 389 27.69 5.00 25.22
CA SER A 389 27.45 6.34 25.77
C SER A 389 25.98 6.50 26.13
N HIS A 390 25.72 6.99 27.34
CA HIS A 390 24.37 7.41 27.77
C HIS A 390 24.03 8.78 27.15
N ASP A 391 24.01 8.84 25.82
CA ASP A 391 23.67 10.07 25.10
C ASP A 391 22.17 10.37 25.25
N GLN A 392 21.86 11.22 26.23
CA GLN A 392 20.49 11.65 26.53
C GLN A 392 19.81 12.35 25.34
N SER A 393 20.58 13.01 24.47
CA SER A 393 20.03 13.65 23.27
C SER A 393 19.59 12.61 22.25
N LEU A 394 20.40 11.57 22.01
CA LEU A 394 20.00 10.46 21.14
C LEU A 394 18.81 9.67 21.69
N MET A 395 18.77 9.44 23.01
CA MET A 395 17.62 8.82 23.67
C MET A 395 16.33 9.66 23.48
N GLN A 396 16.43 10.98 23.61
CA GLN A 396 15.30 11.88 23.37
C GLN A 396 14.85 11.86 21.90
N GLN A 397 15.80 11.81 20.95
CA GLN A 397 15.49 11.67 19.53
C GLN A 397 14.80 10.34 19.22
N MET A 398 15.32 9.22 19.75
CA MET A 398 14.70 7.90 19.63
C MET A 398 13.26 7.90 20.16
N SER A 399 13.05 8.46 21.34
CA SER A 399 11.72 8.62 21.95
C SER A 399 10.76 9.42 21.06
N ALA A 400 11.22 10.55 20.50
CA ALA A 400 10.42 11.36 19.58
C ALA A 400 10.06 10.61 18.29
N TYR A 401 11.01 9.86 17.72
CA TYR A 401 10.75 9.02 16.54
C TYR A 401 9.72 7.93 16.84
N LEU A 402 9.85 7.22 17.96
CA LEU A 402 8.90 6.18 18.38
C LEU A 402 7.51 6.72 18.64
N SER A 403 7.39 7.84 19.35
CA SER A 403 6.09 8.47 19.65
C SER A 403 5.35 8.83 18.36
N LYS A 404 6.06 9.41 17.38
CA LYS A 404 5.48 9.71 16.06
C LYS A 404 5.16 8.44 15.26
N ALA A 405 6.03 7.43 15.27
CA ALA A 405 5.78 6.15 14.60
C ALA A 405 4.55 5.44 15.19
N GLU A 406 4.40 5.42 16.52
CA GLU A 406 3.24 4.85 17.23
C GLU A 406 1.95 5.58 16.87
N LYS A 407 1.97 6.91 16.88
CA LYS A 407 0.82 7.71 16.43
C LYS A 407 0.37 7.31 15.02
N ILE A 408 1.32 7.17 14.09
CA ILE A 408 1.00 6.89 12.69
C ILE A 408 0.56 5.43 12.49
N LEU A 409 1.36 4.47 12.94
CA LEU A 409 1.19 3.05 12.62
C LEU A 409 0.21 2.34 13.56
N VAL A 410 0.02 2.82 14.78
CA VAL A 410 -0.82 2.17 15.81
C VAL A 410 -2.09 2.98 16.06
N ALA A 411 -2.00 4.28 16.31
CA ALA A 411 -3.17 5.08 16.66
C ALA A 411 -4.01 5.48 15.43
N VAL A 412 -3.38 5.83 14.30
CA VAL A 412 -4.08 6.25 13.07
C VAL A 412 -4.33 5.07 12.14
N LEU A 413 -3.30 4.38 11.67
CA LEU A 413 -3.50 3.23 10.77
C LEU A 413 -4.18 2.06 11.51
N GLY A 414 -3.71 1.77 12.72
CA GLY A 414 -4.06 0.56 13.46
C GLY A 414 -3.34 -0.69 12.94
N LYS A 415 -3.38 -1.76 13.74
CA LYS A 415 -2.75 -3.04 13.39
C LYS A 415 -3.26 -3.56 12.04
N GLU A 416 -2.35 -4.12 11.24
CA GLU A 416 -2.61 -4.66 9.92
C GLU A 416 -1.69 -5.83 9.58
N GLY A 417 -2.02 -6.63 8.58
CA GLY A 417 -1.22 -7.78 8.16
C GLY A 417 -1.34 -8.98 9.10
N ASP A 418 -0.25 -9.74 9.17
CA ASP A 418 -0.10 -10.91 10.02
C ASP A 418 -0.10 -10.48 11.50
N GLN A 419 -0.81 -11.21 12.37
CA GLN A 419 -0.98 -10.78 13.77
C GLN A 419 0.21 -11.14 14.67
N SER A 420 1.15 -11.95 14.16
CA SER A 420 2.24 -12.53 14.95
C SER A 420 3.47 -11.64 15.04
N ASN A 421 3.63 -10.69 14.12
CA ASN A 421 4.72 -9.73 14.06
C ASN A 421 4.21 -8.39 13.49
N GLY A 422 5.13 -7.46 13.26
CA GLY A 422 4.83 -6.20 12.58
C GLY A 422 5.25 -4.96 13.38
N PRO A 423 5.07 -3.77 12.78
CA PRO A 423 5.64 -2.53 13.30
C PRO A 423 5.20 -2.17 14.71
N TRP A 424 3.96 -2.48 15.10
CA TRP A 424 3.48 -2.22 16.46
C TRP A 424 4.22 -3.05 17.51
N LYS A 425 4.64 -4.28 17.18
CA LYS A 425 5.38 -5.16 18.09
C LYS A 425 6.81 -4.64 18.27
N GLU A 426 7.41 -4.17 17.19
CA GLU A 426 8.72 -3.51 17.23
C GLU A 426 8.68 -2.23 18.07
N ILE A 427 7.63 -1.42 17.92
CA ILE A 427 7.39 -0.23 18.76
C ILE A 427 7.26 -0.62 20.23
N GLU A 428 6.44 -1.64 20.57
CA GLU A 428 6.30 -2.14 21.94
C GLU A 428 7.66 -2.54 22.54
N THR A 429 8.48 -3.27 21.79
CA THR A 429 9.82 -3.70 22.21
C THR A 429 10.75 -2.53 22.44
N LEU A 430 10.85 -1.58 21.50
CA LEU A 430 11.74 -0.42 21.63
C LEU A 430 11.30 0.53 22.76
N LYS A 431 9.99 0.64 23.02
CA LYS A 431 9.48 1.39 24.18
C LYS A 431 9.84 0.72 25.50
N ALA A 432 9.78 -0.61 25.58
CA ALA A 432 10.21 -1.34 26.77
C ALA A 432 11.69 -1.11 27.08
N ILE A 433 12.54 -1.13 26.05
CA ILE A 433 13.97 -0.79 26.16
C ILE A 433 14.19 0.62 26.73
N LEU A 434 13.48 1.64 26.21
CA LEU A 434 13.61 3.01 26.74
C LEU A 434 13.21 3.12 28.22
N ILE A 435 12.20 2.36 28.64
CA ILE A 435 11.75 2.33 30.04
C ILE A 435 12.81 1.67 30.93
N GLU A 436 13.40 0.55 30.49
CA GLU A 436 14.48 -0.14 31.21
C GLU A 436 15.71 0.75 31.40
N GLU A 437 16.02 1.60 30.42
CA GLU A 437 17.09 2.60 30.47
C GLU A 437 16.72 3.90 31.23
N GLY A 438 15.54 3.94 31.88
CA GLY A 438 15.13 5.03 32.77
C GLY A 438 14.55 6.27 32.07
N HIS A 439 14.16 6.19 30.80
CA HIS A 439 13.55 7.30 30.06
C HIS A 439 12.01 7.19 30.05
N ASP A 440 11.35 8.15 30.72
CA ASP A 440 9.88 8.26 30.72
C ASP A 440 9.38 8.92 29.42
N LEU A 441 8.59 8.15 28.66
CA LEU A 441 7.98 8.56 27.39
C LEU A 441 6.91 9.66 27.54
N ALA A 442 6.45 9.95 28.76
CA ALA A 442 5.45 10.97 29.03
C ALA A 442 5.97 12.43 28.95
N LYS A 443 7.29 12.63 28.72
CA LYS A 443 7.95 13.95 28.66
C LYS A 443 8.45 14.37 27.27
N ALA A 444 8.19 13.59 26.22
CA ALA A 444 8.67 13.85 24.85
C ALA A 444 7.62 14.45 23.92
#